data_AF-A0AAD6GFT1-F1
#
_entry.id   AF-A0AAD6GFT1-F1
#
_cell.length_a   1.000
_cell.length_b   1.000
_cell.length_c   1.000
_cell.angle_alpha   90.00
_cell.angle_beta   90.00
_cell.angle_gamma   90.00
#
_symmetry.space_group_name_H-M   'P 1'
#
loop_
_entity.id
_entity.type
_entity.pdbx_description
1 polymer ?
#
loop_
_entity_poly.entity_id
_entity_poly.type
_entity_poly.pdbx_seq_one_letter_code
_entity_poly.pdbx_strand_id
1 'polypeptide(L)'
;MPSFLDLPPEIRLMIYDYSLNPNEYVKSYRKIVKTVALAATGPPLSQNPRLYVTRYTPPVLLLNKKIMAEALPVLYRKPLDLYGTPSTYFTMRQMDISEFISEHLLQQIQYSALRLYFPNKTFVLALLDIWGAGNQLIRLDVYLPEQAARNNRHWDIVESRLRTFSTMVPVEWHETVNSLKEN
;
A
#
# COMPACT_ATOMS: atom_id res chain seq x y z
N MET A 1 14.98 -36.99 4.91
CA MET A 1 14.12 -35.98 5.54
C MET A 1 13.16 -35.45 4.48
N PRO A 2 11.87 -35.31 4.75
CA PRO A 2 10.93 -34.74 3.79
C PRO A 2 11.24 -33.26 3.54
N SER A 3 11.33 -32.89 2.27
CA SER A 3 11.53 -31.52 1.79
C SER A 3 10.19 -30.82 1.60
N PHE A 4 10.17 -29.49 1.69
CA PHE A 4 8.97 -28.70 1.37
C PHE A 4 8.46 -28.93 -0.06
N LEU A 5 9.35 -29.25 -1.00
CA LEU A 5 8.99 -29.55 -2.39
C LEU A 5 8.38 -30.95 -2.57
N ASP A 6 8.49 -31.82 -1.56
CA ASP A 6 7.86 -33.14 -1.57
C ASP A 6 6.37 -33.04 -1.21
N LEU A 7 5.92 -31.88 -0.71
CA LEU A 7 4.50 -31.60 -0.47
C LEU A 7 3.76 -31.44 -1.80
N PRO A 8 2.50 -31.91 -1.89
CA PRO A 8 1.62 -31.64 -3.03
C PRO A 8 1.48 -30.14 -3.30
N PRO A 9 1.34 -29.72 -4.56
CA PRO A 9 1.27 -28.32 -4.94
C PRO A 9 0.11 -27.58 -4.26
N GLU A 10 -1.03 -28.25 -4.02
CA GLU A 10 -2.19 -27.67 -3.34
C GLU A 10 -1.86 -27.22 -1.92
N ILE A 11 -1.10 -28.05 -1.19
CA ILE A 11 -0.66 -27.73 0.17
C ILE A 11 0.35 -26.58 0.15
N ARG A 12 1.26 -26.57 -0.83
CA ARG A 12 2.21 -25.45 -0.98
C ARG A 12 1.48 -24.13 -1.26
N LEU A 13 0.47 -24.15 -2.12
CA LEU A 13 -0.36 -22.97 -2.42
C LEU A 13 -1.08 -22.45 -1.18
N MET A 14 -1.65 -23.33 -0.34
CA MET A 14 -2.24 -22.92 0.94
C MET A 14 -1.20 -22.28 1.85
N ILE A 15 0.01 -22.83 1.94
CA ILE A 15 1.09 -22.27 2.76
C ILE A 15 1.52 -20.89 2.22
N TYR A 16 1.63 -20.72 0.91
CA TYR A 16 1.91 -19.43 0.29
C TYR A 16 0.82 -18.40 0.61
N ASP A 17 -0.44 -18.82 0.60
CA ASP A 17 -1.54 -17.95 0.98
C ASP A 17 -1.40 -17.47 2.44
N TYR A 18 -1.11 -18.34 3.41
CA TYR A 18 -0.95 -17.87 4.80
C TYR A 18 0.34 -17.10 5.06
N SER A 19 1.42 -17.39 4.33
CA SER A 19 2.74 -16.81 4.58
C SER A 19 2.98 -15.46 3.90
N LEU A 20 2.24 -15.14 2.84
CA LEU A 20 2.41 -13.92 2.06
C LEU A 20 1.29 -12.93 2.36
N ASN A 21 1.66 -11.78 2.90
CA ASN A 21 0.75 -10.68 3.18
C ASN A 21 1.25 -9.36 2.57
N PRO A 22 0.64 -8.86 1.48
CA PRO A 22 1.06 -7.60 0.86
C PRO A 22 0.80 -6.38 1.77
N ASN A 23 -0.11 -6.49 2.75
CA ASN A 23 -0.50 -5.40 3.65
C ASN A 23 0.41 -5.26 4.88
N GLU A 24 1.51 -6.01 4.96
CA GLU A 24 2.42 -5.97 6.10
C GLU A 24 3.11 -4.60 6.29
N TYR A 25 3.25 -3.83 5.21
CA TYR A 25 3.83 -2.47 5.23
C TYR A 25 3.10 -1.52 6.20
N VAL A 26 1.83 -1.77 6.52
CA VAL A 26 1.03 -0.99 7.48
C VAL A 26 1.67 -1.00 8.87
N LYS A 27 2.41 -2.07 9.24
CA LYS A 27 3.18 -2.10 10.49
C LYS A 27 4.24 -1.00 10.52
N SER A 28 4.89 -0.73 9.38
CA SER A 28 5.86 0.36 9.24
C SER A 28 5.20 1.73 9.38
N TYR A 29 3.98 1.92 8.86
CA TYR A 29 3.21 3.15 9.06
C TYR A 29 2.95 3.39 10.56
N ARG A 30 2.46 2.36 11.26
CA ARG A 30 2.21 2.43 12.71
C ARG A 30 3.48 2.74 13.49
N LYS A 31 4.62 2.15 13.11
CA LYS A 31 5.92 2.43 13.73
C LYS A 31 6.31 3.90 13.54
N ILE A 32 6.20 4.43 12.32
CA ILE A 32 6.49 5.84 12.02
C ILE A 32 5.59 6.76 12.82
N VAL A 33 4.28 6.56 12.81
CA VAL A 33 3.32 7.39 13.55
C VAL A 33 3.64 7.41 15.06
N LYS A 34 4.02 6.26 15.64
CA LYS A 34 4.45 6.19 17.05
C LYS A 34 5.76 6.94 17.28
N THR A 35 6.77 6.75 16.44
CA THR A 35 8.06 7.45 16.55
C THR A 35 7.88 8.96 16.41
N VAL A 36 7.02 9.40 15.49
CA VAL A 36 6.60 10.79 15.29
C VAL A 36 5.96 11.34 16.57
N ALA A 37 4.98 10.65 17.14
CA ALA A 37 4.30 11.10 18.35
C ALA A 37 5.27 11.24 19.54
N LEU A 38 6.20 10.29 19.70
CA LEU A 38 7.23 10.35 20.74
C LEU A 38 8.22 11.50 20.55
N ALA A 39 8.59 11.77 19.30
CA ALA A 39 9.54 12.83 18.99
C ALA A 39 8.91 14.24 19.08
N ALA A 40 7.59 14.36 18.97
CA ALA A 40 6.87 15.62 19.19
C ALA A 40 6.96 16.13 20.65
N THR A 41 7.22 15.23 21.61
CA THR A 41 7.47 15.60 23.02
C THR A 41 8.93 15.93 23.34
N GLY A 42 9.82 15.85 22.34
CA GLY A 42 11.27 15.97 22.49
C GLY A 42 11.88 17.28 21.96
N PRO A 43 13.20 17.30 21.70
CA PRO A 43 13.90 18.46 21.13
C PRO A 43 13.35 18.87 19.75
N PRO A 44 13.69 20.09 19.26
CA PRO A 44 13.13 20.64 18.02
C PRO A 44 13.24 19.67 16.84
N LEU A 45 12.15 19.58 16.07
CA LEU A 45 11.97 18.60 15.00
C LEU A 45 13.07 18.62 13.92
N SER A 46 13.75 19.75 13.75
CA SER A 46 14.88 19.94 12.82
C SER A 46 16.12 19.12 13.14
N GLN A 47 16.24 18.61 14.37
CA GLN A 47 17.36 17.78 14.81
C GLN A 47 17.10 16.28 14.60
N ASN A 48 15.86 15.89 14.28
CA ASN A 48 15.52 14.49 14.11
C ASN A 48 15.88 14.01 12.70
N PRO A 49 16.66 12.92 12.55
CA PRO A 49 17.03 12.41 11.25
C PRO A 49 15.80 11.88 10.49
N ARG A 50 15.88 11.88 9.16
CA ARG A 50 14.86 11.26 8.30
C ARG A 50 14.68 9.79 8.71
N LEU A 51 13.43 9.38 8.91
CA LEU A 51 13.10 7.98 9.14
C LEU A 51 13.24 7.20 7.83
N TYR A 52 14.21 6.29 7.77
CA TYR A 52 14.36 5.36 6.65
C TYR A 52 13.63 4.06 6.96
N VAL A 53 12.79 3.63 6.01
CA VAL A 53 12.06 2.36 6.11
C VAL A 53 12.84 1.30 5.37
N THR A 54 13.24 0.26 6.09
CA THR A 54 13.83 -0.93 5.47
C THR A 54 12.71 -1.77 4.87
N ARG A 55 12.66 -1.82 3.53
CA ARG A 55 11.78 -2.73 2.80
C ARG A 55 12.16 -4.17 3.13
N TYR A 56 11.15 -5.01 3.30
CA TYR A 56 11.30 -6.40 3.66
C TYR A 56 10.73 -7.29 2.57
N THR A 57 11.50 -8.29 2.15
CA THR A 57 11.02 -9.35 1.25
C THR A 57 10.69 -10.58 2.09
N PRO A 58 9.49 -11.15 1.97
CA PRO A 58 9.12 -12.37 2.70
C PRO A 58 10.15 -13.49 2.48
N PRO A 59 10.59 -14.20 3.55
CA PRO A 59 11.68 -15.17 3.45
C PRO A 59 11.36 -16.31 2.50
N VAL A 60 10.08 -16.68 2.41
CA VAL A 60 9.57 -17.72 1.50
C VAL A 60 9.99 -17.46 0.05
N LEU A 61 10.00 -16.19 -0.38
CA LEU A 61 10.41 -15.81 -1.73
C LEU A 61 11.94 -15.90 -1.93
N LEU A 62 12.71 -15.91 -0.85
CA LEU A 62 14.17 -15.96 -0.88
C LEU A 62 14.73 -17.40 -0.81
N LEU A 63 13.88 -18.40 -0.49
CA LEU A 63 14.33 -19.78 -0.30
C LEU A 63 14.79 -20.46 -1.58
N ASN A 64 13.98 -20.42 -2.64
CA ASN A 64 14.24 -21.15 -3.89
C ASN A 64 13.53 -20.48 -5.08
N LYS A 65 14.16 -20.46 -6.26
CA LYS A 65 13.56 -19.95 -7.50
C LYS A 65 12.27 -20.66 -7.88
N LYS A 66 12.16 -21.98 -7.65
CA LYS A 66 10.91 -22.74 -7.90
C LYS A 66 9.79 -22.28 -6.97
N ILE A 67 10.08 -22.19 -5.67
CA ILE A 67 9.14 -21.69 -4.66
C ILE A 67 8.71 -20.25 -5.00
N MET A 68 9.65 -19.40 -5.39
CA MET A 68 9.37 -18.03 -5.80
C MET A 68 8.43 -17.98 -7.01
N ALA A 69 8.67 -18.80 -8.04
CA ALA A 69 7.83 -18.85 -9.23
C ALA A 69 6.41 -19.33 -8.93
N GLU A 70 6.23 -20.24 -7.98
CA GLU A 70 4.90 -20.71 -7.54
C GLU A 70 4.20 -19.69 -6.63
N ALA A 71 4.95 -18.99 -5.78
CA ALA A 71 4.42 -18.14 -4.73
C ALA A 71 4.10 -16.70 -5.20
N LEU A 72 4.85 -16.16 -6.17
CA LEU A 72 4.62 -14.80 -6.70
C LEU A 72 3.21 -14.61 -7.30
N PRO A 73 2.68 -15.54 -8.13
CA PRO A 73 1.30 -15.43 -8.62
C PRO A 73 0.25 -15.40 -7.49
N VAL A 74 0.51 -16.12 -6.39
CA VAL A 74 -0.36 -16.09 -5.20
C VAL A 74 -0.31 -14.72 -4.54
N LEU A 75 0.89 -14.12 -4.41
CA LEU A 75 1.06 -12.77 -3.87
C LEU A 75 0.31 -11.71 -4.70
N TYR A 76 0.45 -11.74 -6.02
CA TYR A 76 -0.13 -10.72 -6.91
C TYR A 76 -1.66 -10.77 -6.98
N ARG A 77 -2.25 -11.93 -6.68
CA ARG A 77 -3.71 -12.11 -6.60
C ARG A 77 -4.31 -11.61 -5.29
N LYS A 78 -3.51 -11.40 -4.25
CA LYS A 78 -4.02 -10.92 -2.95
C LYS A 78 -4.39 -9.44 -3.04
N PRO A 79 -5.51 -9.04 -2.42
CA PRO A 79 -5.90 -7.64 -2.38
C PRO A 79 -4.90 -6.82 -1.56
N LEU A 80 -4.40 -5.75 -2.17
CA LEU A 80 -3.57 -4.75 -1.49
C LEU A 80 -4.43 -3.57 -1.05
N ASP A 81 -4.57 -3.38 0.26
CA ASP A 81 -5.16 -2.18 0.83
C ASP A 81 -4.10 -1.08 0.87
N LEU A 82 -4.35 0.01 0.15
CA LEU A 82 -3.51 1.19 0.06
C LEU A 82 -4.07 2.32 0.92
N TYR A 83 -3.28 2.72 1.92
CA TYR A 83 -3.59 3.83 2.80
C TYR A 83 -2.71 5.02 2.47
N GLY A 84 -3.21 6.24 2.71
CA GLY A 84 -2.41 7.45 2.55
C GLY A 84 -1.11 7.39 3.37
N THR A 85 0.01 7.78 2.76
CA THR A 85 1.31 7.83 3.44
C THR A 85 1.24 8.68 4.70
N PRO A 86 1.88 8.25 5.81
CA PRO A 86 1.87 9.01 7.05
C PRO A 86 2.48 10.39 6.82
N SER A 87 1.81 11.44 7.30
CA SER A 87 2.32 12.81 7.21
C SER A 87 3.51 12.98 8.16
N THR A 88 4.71 12.68 7.68
CA THR A 88 5.93 12.94 8.44
C THR A 88 6.30 14.41 8.31
N TYR A 89 5.89 15.23 9.27
CA TYR A 89 6.35 16.62 9.43
C TYR A 89 7.84 16.74 9.84
N PHE A 90 8.52 15.61 10.05
CA PHE A 90 9.90 15.54 10.57
C PHE A 90 10.95 15.97 9.54
N THR A 91 10.63 15.94 8.25
CA THR A 91 11.59 16.28 7.20
C THR A 91 10.90 17.04 6.10
N MET A 92 11.59 18.02 5.51
CA MET A 92 11.13 18.91 4.41
C MET A 92 10.63 18.19 3.13
N ARG A 93 10.46 16.87 3.14
CA ARG A 93 9.99 16.05 2.03
C ARG A 93 9.02 14.97 2.52
N GLN A 94 7.85 14.92 1.90
CA GLN A 94 6.85 13.88 2.12
C GLN A 94 7.38 12.51 1.69
N MET A 95 7.03 11.46 2.44
CA MET A 95 7.36 10.08 2.09
C MET A 95 6.47 9.58 0.96
N ASP A 96 7.08 8.88 0.02
CA ASP A 96 6.39 8.24 -1.10
C ASP A 96 6.03 6.77 -0.79
N ILE A 97 5.02 6.24 -1.46
CA ILE A 97 4.59 4.83 -1.30
C ILE A 97 5.68 3.85 -1.74
N SER A 98 6.49 4.24 -2.74
CA SER A 98 7.64 3.48 -3.26
C SER A 98 8.73 3.19 -2.20
N GLU A 99 8.78 4.00 -1.13
CA GLU A 99 9.67 3.79 0.02
C GLU A 99 9.24 2.58 0.87
N PHE A 100 7.95 2.22 0.83
CA PHE A 100 7.37 1.14 1.63
C PHE A 100 7.13 -0.13 0.81
N ILE A 101 6.62 0.04 -0.40
CA ILE A 101 6.27 -1.04 -1.32
C ILE A 101 7.08 -0.84 -2.59
N SER A 102 7.68 -1.90 -3.14
CA SER A 102 8.38 -1.77 -4.40
C SER A 102 7.41 -1.42 -5.53
N GLU A 103 7.84 -0.54 -6.43
CA GLU A 103 7.07 -0.17 -7.63
C GLU A 103 6.69 -1.41 -8.44
N HIS A 104 7.63 -2.34 -8.62
CA HIS A 104 7.37 -3.58 -9.32
C HIS A 104 6.23 -4.40 -8.70
N LEU A 105 6.14 -4.47 -7.35
CA LEU A 105 5.02 -5.15 -6.70
C LEU A 105 3.70 -4.40 -6.95
N LEU A 106 3.69 -3.08 -6.84
CA LEU A 106 2.50 -2.25 -7.11
C LEU A 106 1.97 -2.41 -8.54
N GLN A 107 2.86 -2.61 -9.52
CA GLN A 107 2.50 -2.78 -10.92
C GLN A 107 1.96 -4.18 -11.24
N GLN A 108 2.43 -5.21 -10.53
CA GLN A 108 2.04 -6.61 -10.78
C GLN A 108 0.77 -7.04 -10.03
N ILE A 109 0.33 -6.27 -9.03
CA ILE A 109 -0.88 -6.58 -8.27
C ILE A 109 -2.12 -6.45 -9.16
N GLN A 110 -3.07 -7.38 -8.95
CA GLN A 110 -4.30 -7.48 -9.73
C GLN A 110 -5.49 -6.77 -9.06
N TYR A 111 -5.52 -6.75 -7.72
CA TYR A 111 -6.61 -6.17 -6.94
C TYR A 111 -6.03 -5.19 -5.93
N SER A 112 -6.43 -3.93 -6.04
CA SER A 112 -6.02 -2.90 -5.08
C SER A 112 -7.23 -2.16 -4.53
N ALA A 113 -7.20 -1.85 -3.24
CA ALA A 113 -8.22 -1.10 -2.53
C ALA A 113 -7.60 0.20 -2.01
N LEU A 114 -7.90 1.31 -2.65
CA LEU A 114 -7.41 2.63 -2.27
C LEU A 114 -8.33 3.26 -1.22
N ARG A 115 -7.87 3.32 0.04
CA ARG A 115 -8.62 3.86 1.17
C ARG A 115 -8.09 5.24 1.54
N LEU A 116 -8.79 6.29 1.11
CA LEU A 116 -8.41 7.68 1.34
C LEU A 116 -9.29 8.28 2.43
N TYR A 117 -8.68 8.70 3.54
CA TYR A 117 -9.37 9.46 4.61
C TYR A 117 -9.19 10.97 4.46
N PHE A 118 -8.11 11.38 3.82
CA PHE A 118 -7.71 12.78 3.60
C PHE A 118 -7.23 12.93 2.14
N PRO A 119 -7.27 14.15 1.58
CA PRO A 119 -6.87 14.40 0.20
C PRO A 119 -5.33 14.37 0.08
N ASN A 120 -4.75 13.16 0.10
CA ASN A 120 -3.31 12.95 -0.05
C ASN A 120 -2.91 13.00 -1.53
N LYS A 121 -2.93 14.21 -2.11
CA LYS A 121 -2.70 14.46 -3.54
C LYS A 121 -1.41 13.82 -4.05
N THR A 122 -0.31 14.06 -3.35
CA THR A 122 1.03 13.58 -3.72
C THR A 122 1.11 12.06 -3.73
N PHE A 123 0.54 11.40 -2.73
CA PHE A 123 0.43 9.93 -2.67
C PHE A 123 -0.35 9.37 -3.85
N VAL A 124 -1.53 9.93 -4.14
CA VAL A 124 -2.36 9.44 -5.25
C VAL A 124 -1.67 9.67 -6.59
N LEU A 125 -1.07 10.84 -6.80
CA LEU A 125 -0.36 11.12 -8.05
C LEU A 125 0.83 10.19 -8.25
N ALA A 126 1.68 9.99 -7.23
CA ALA A 126 2.81 9.07 -7.31
C ALA A 126 2.36 7.64 -7.62
N LEU A 127 1.26 7.19 -6.98
CA LEU A 127 0.68 5.88 -7.24
C LEU A 127 0.17 5.74 -8.68
N LEU A 128 -0.54 6.75 -9.18
CA LEU A 128 -1.02 6.79 -10.56
C LEU A 128 0.11 6.85 -11.57
N ASP A 129 1.21 7.54 -11.27
CA ASP A 129 2.41 7.57 -12.13
C ASP A 129 3.06 6.18 -12.21
N ILE A 130 3.17 5.47 -11.08
CA ILE A 130 3.70 4.09 -11.03
C ILE A 130 2.83 3.14 -11.87
N TRP A 131 1.50 3.25 -11.75
CA TRP A 131 0.56 2.44 -12.53
C TRP A 131 0.45 2.88 -14.00
N GLY A 132 0.72 4.15 -14.29
CA GLY A 132 0.79 4.69 -15.65
C GLY A 132 1.98 4.16 -16.43
N ALA A 133 3.10 3.87 -15.76
CA ALA A 133 4.27 3.23 -16.38
C ALA A 133 4.01 1.76 -16.76
N GLY A 134 3.12 1.09 -16.03
CA GLY A 134 2.66 -0.26 -16.30
C GLY A 134 1.78 -0.77 -15.17
N ASN A 135 0.70 -1.47 -15.49
CA ASN A 135 -0.14 -2.10 -14.48
C ASN A 135 -0.73 -3.42 -15.00
N GLN A 136 -0.99 -4.34 -14.06
CA GLN A 136 -1.71 -5.59 -14.25
C GLN A 136 -3.00 -5.59 -13.42
N LEU A 137 -3.50 -4.39 -13.07
CA LEU A 137 -4.69 -4.23 -12.26
C LEU A 137 -5.91 -4.68 -13.06
N ILE A 138 -6.66 -5.60 -12.46
CA ILE A 138 -7.96 -6.05 -12.94
C ILE A 138 -9.05 -5.15 -12.35
N ARG A 139 -8.90 -4.76 -11.08
CA ARG A 139 -9.87 -3.92 -10.37
C ARG A 139 -9.20 -3.03 -9.34
N LEU A 140 -9.66 -1.78 -9.27
CA LEU A 140 -9.30 -0.81 -8.25
C LEU A 140 -10.55 -0.37 -7.49
N ASP A 141 -10.61 -0.67 -6.19
CA ASP A 141 -11.71 -0.26 -5.31
C ASP A 141 -11.30 1.02 -4.59
N VAL A 142 -11.98 2.15 -4.83
CA VAL A 142 -11.67 3.44 -4.21
C VAL A 142 -12.69 3.76 -3.12
N TYR A 143 -12.21 3.83 -1.89
CA TYR A 143 -12.99 4.20 -0.72
C TYR A 143 -12.72 5.66 -0.37
N LEU A 144 -13.75 6.49 -0.45
CA LEU A 144 -13.71 7.93 -0.21
C LEU A 144 -14.66 8.32 0.93
N PRO A 145 -14.33 9.36 1.73
CA PRO A 145 -15.20 9.84 2.80
C PRO A 145 -16.48 10.46 2.23
N GLU A 146 -17.52 10.60 3.02
CA GLU A 146 -18.80 11.21 2.60
C GLU A 146 -18.60 12.59 1.92
N GLN A 147 -19.39 12.89 0.88
CA GLN A 147 -19.21 14.07 0.02
C GLN A 147 -19.18 15.40 0.80
N ALA A 148 -19.91 15.49 1.92
CA ALA A 148 -19.90 16.67 2.80
C ALA A 148 -18.50 17.01 3.36
N ALA A 149 -17.62 16.01 3.51
CA ALA A 149 -16.25 16.19 3.98
C ALA A 149 -15.25 16.57 2.86
N ARG A 150 -15.69 16.65 1.60
CA ARG A 150 -14.83 16.83 0.42
C ARG A 150 -14.76 18.26 -0.12
N ASN A 151 -15.11 19.29 0.66
CA ASN A 151 -15.12 20.70 0.24
C ASN A 151 -13.72 21.34 0.00
N ASN A 152 -12.72 20.56 -0.41
CA ASN A 152 -11.35 21.01 -0.59
C ASN A 152 -10.93 20.81 -2.05
N ARG A 153 -10.32 21.84 -2.67
CA ARG A 153 -9.74 21.78 -4.04
C ARG A 153 -8.79 20.60 -4.24
N HIS A 154 -8.16 20.10 -3.18
CA HIS A 154 -7.30 18.92 -3.27
C HIS A 154 -8.07 17.63 -3.57
N TRP A 155 -9.33 17.50 -3.11
CA TRP A 155 -10.19 16.38 -3.46
C TRP A 155 -10.59 16.42 -4.93
N ASP A 156 -10.92 17.60 -5.47
CA ASP A 156 -11.27 17.75 -6.90
C ASP A 156 -10.14 17.24 -7.81
N ILE A 157 -8.88 17.55 -7.45
CA ILE A 157 -7.71 17.09 -8.20
C ILE A 157 -7.56 15.57 -8.11
N VAL A 158 -7.67 15.00 -6.90
CA VAL A 158 -7.56 13.55 -6.67
C VAL A 158 -8.64 12.80 -7.45
N GLU A 159 -9.89 13.25 -7.34
CA GLU A 159 -11.03 12.64 -8.01
C GLU A 159 -10.91 12.76 -9.53
N SER A 160 -10.56 13.93 -10.06
CA SER A 160 -10.33 14.14 -11.49
C SER A 160 -9.28 13.17 -12.04
N ARG A 161 -8.17 12.98 -11.32
CA ARG A 161 -7.08 12.08 -11.75
C ARG A 161 -7.46 10.61 -11.67
N LEU A 162 -8.17 10.21 -10.61
CA LEU A 162 -8.71 8.85 -10.49
C LEU A 162 -9.77 8.56 -11.55
N ARG A 163 -10.60 9.55 -11.91
CA ARG A 163 -11.54 9.43 -13.05
C ARG A 163 -10.80 9.29 -14.37
N THR A 164 -9.73 10.04 -14.62
CA THR A 164 -8.88 9.81 -15.80
C THR A 164 -8.28 8.40 -15.79
N PHE A 165 -7.81 7.92 -14.65
CA PHE A 165 -7.27 6.55 -14.55
C PHE A 165 -8.33 5.46 -14.77
N SER A 166 -9.59 5.73 -14.42
CA SER A 166 -10.70 4.79 -14.64
C SER A 166 -10.99 4.47 -16.11
N THR A 167 -10.44 5.24 -17.06
CA THR A 167 -10.51 4.89 -18.48
C THR A 167 -9.57 3.73 -18.84
N MET A 168 -8.56 3.44 -18.01
CA MET A 168 -7.57 2.38 -18.24
C MET A 168 -7.91 1.11 -17.44
N VAL A 169 -8.39 1.26 -16.21
CA VAL A 169 -8.68 0.16 -15.29
C VAL A 169 -10.10 0.32 -14.73
N PRO A 170 -10.88 -0.76 -14.56
CA PRO A 170 -12.16 -0.70 -13.87
C PRO A 170 -12.00 -0.18 -12.44
N VAL A 171 -12.65 0.94 -12.14
CA VAL A 171 -12.65 1.57 -10.80
C VAL A 171 -14.03 1.48 -10.18
N GLU A 172 -14.15 0.79 -9.05
CA GLU A 172 -15.36 0.78 -8.23
C GLU A 172 -15.26 1.85 -7.14
N TRP A 173 -16.28 2.70 -7.04
CA TRP A 173 -16.30 3.79 -6.07
C TRP A 173 -17.19 3.41 -4.89
N HIS A 174 -16.63 3.49 -3.70
CA HIS A 174 -17.33 3.22 -2.45
C HIS A 174 -17.27 4.45 -1.55
N GLU A 175 -18.42 4.81 -0.98
CA GLU A 175 -18.48 5.80 0.07
C GLU A 175 -18.30 5.09 1.42
N THR A 176 -17.22 5.43 2.13
CA THR A 176 -17.02 4.94 3.48
C THR A 176 -17.94 5.70 4.43
N VAL A 177 -18.99 5.01 4.91
CA VAL A 177 -19.71 5.45 6.12
C VAL A 177 -18.71 5.37 7.26
N ASN A 178 -18.37 6.50 7.87
CA ASN A 178 -17.48 6.60 9.03
C ASN A 178 -17.92 5.62 10.14
N SER A 179 -17.39 4.41 10.09
CA SER A 179 -17.59 3.35 11.08
C SER A 179 -16.26 3.03 11.77
N LEU A 180 -15.38 4.04 11.88
CA LEU A 180 -14.21 4.01 12.74
C LEU A 180 -14.33 5.16 13.74
N LYS A 181 -15.39 5.11 14.56
CA LYS A 181 -15.22 5.37 15.99
C LYS A 181 -14.52 4.13 16.56
N GLU A 182 -13.21 4.02 16.39
CA GLU A 182 -12.42 3.08 17.18
C GLU A 182 -11.73 3.86 18.28
N ASN A 183 -11.99 3.41 19.51
CA ASN A 183 -11.35 3.81 20.76
C ASN A 183 -9.85 3.52 20.75
#